data_AF-A0A9W8N675-F1
#
_entry.id   AF-A0A9W8N675-F1
#
_cell.length_a   1.000
_cell.length_b   1.000
_cell.length_c   1.000
_cell.angle_alpha   90.00
_cell.angle_beta   90.00
_cell.angle_gamma   90.00
#
_symmetry.space_group_name_H-M   'P 1'
#
loop_
_entity.id
_entity.type
_entity.pdbx_description
1 polymer ?
#
loop_
_entity_poly.entity_id
_entity_poly.type
_entity_poly.pdbx_seq_one_letter_code
_entity_poly.pdbx_strand_id
1 'polypeptide(L)' 'MKQRLYKAAEYVAEGRGESKEEALKSICVSPQCGFSTHETGYPLSLDDEKKKLALVRQIADEVWGEP' A
#
# COMPACT_ATOMS: atom_id res chain seq x y z
N MET A 1 -5.90 -3.74 6.20
CA MET A 1 -4.79 -3.64 5.23
C MET A 1 -3.41 -3.87 5.85
N LYS A 2 -3.06 -3.25 6.99
CA LYS A 2 -1.75 -3.43 7.65
C LYS A 2 -1.32 -4.88 7.86
N GLN A 3 -2.24 -5.77 8.23
CA GLN A 3 -1.95 -7.19 8.39
C GLN A 3 -1.41 -7.86 7.11
N ARG A 4 -1.89 -7.44 5.92
CA ARG A 4 -1.37 -7.96 4.64
C ARG A 4 0.05 -7.46 4.38
N LEU A 5 0.33 -6.22 4.79
CA LEU A 5 1.64 -5.58 4.69
C LEU A 5 2.68 -6.30 5.57
N TYR A 6 2.33 -6.55 6.84
CA TYR A 6 3.19 -7.27 7.76
C TYR A 6 3.41 -8.73 7.35
N LYS A 7 2.39 -9.38 6.81
CA LYS A 7 2.52 -10.73 6.26
C LYS A 7 3.45 -10.75 5.04
N ALA A 8 3.38 -9.74 4.16
CA ALA A 8 4.31 -9.61 3.05
C ALA A 8 5.76 -9.40 3.54
N ALA A 9 5.95 -8.59 4.59
CA ALA A 9 7.25 -8.41 5.23
C ALA A 9 7.81 -9.71 5.82
N GLU A 10 6.97 -10.54 6.45
CA GLU A 10 7.35 -11.85 6.97
C GLU A 10 7.83 -12.79 5.84
N TYR A 11 7.09 -12.86 4.73
CA TYR A 11 7.49 -13.68 3.58
C TYR A 11 8.82 -13.23 2.96
N VAL A 12 9.01 -11.92 2.82
CA VAL A 12 10.25 -11.35 2.27
C VAL A 12 11.43 -11.60 3.22
N ALA A 13 11.20 -11.41 4.52
CA ALA A 13 12.19 -11.67 5.57
C ALA A 13 12.65 -13.14 5.56
N GLU A 14 11.71 -14.09 5.48
CA GLU A 14 12.00 -15.53 5.39
C GLU A 14 12.85 -15.86 4.16
N GLY A 15 12.48 -15.32 2.99
CA GLY A 15 13.21 -15.57 1.74
C GLY A 15 14.61 -14.96 1.69
N ARG A 16 14.89 -13.93 2.50
CA ARG A 16 16.17 -13.19 2.52
C ARG A 16 17.04 -13.50 3.74
N GLY A 17 16.49 -14.14 4.77
CA GLY A 17 17.18 -14.35 6.04
C GLY A 17 17.43 -13.06 6.83
N GLU A 18 16.55 -12.07 6.69
CA GLU A 18 16.61 -10.77 7.40
C GLU A 18 15.47 -10.64 8.41
N SER A 19 15.49 -9.59 9.25
CA SER A 19 14.38 -9.34 10.17
C SER A 19 13.17 -8.78 9.42
N LYS A 20 11.98 -8.92 10.02
CA LYS A 20 10.75 -8.34 9.49
C LYS A 20 10.87 -6.81 9.33
N GLU A 21 11.55 -6.16 10.26
CA GLU A 21 11.78 -4.70 10.28
C GLU A 21 12.68 -4.27 9.12
N GLU A 22 13.75 -5.02 8.83
CA GLU A 22 14.61 -4.77 7.66
C GLU A 22 13.83 -5.00 6.35
N ALA A 23 13.09 -6.10 6.25
CA ALA A 23 12.27 -6.39 5.08
C ALA A 23 11.22 -5.29 4.81
N LEU A 24 10.60 -4.76 5.87
CA LEU A 24 9.59 -3.70 5.79
C LEU A 24 10.14 -2.38 5.19
N LYS A 25 11.44 -2.11 5.28
CA LYS A 25 12.07 -0.94 4.62
C LYS A 25 12.07 -1.04 3.10
N SER A 26 11.89 -2.24 2.55
CA SER A 26 11.87 -2.52 1.11
C SER A 26 10.47 -2.75 0.54
N ILE A 27 9.42 -2.53 1.35
CA ILE A 27 8.02 -2.74 0.97
C ILE A 27 7.32 -1.38 0.95
N CYS A 28 6.46 -1.17 -0.06
CA CYS A 28 5.61 0.01 -0.18
C CYS A 28 4.15 -0.41 -0.44
N VAL A 29 3.21 0.52 -0.21
CA VAL A 29 1.80 0.34 -0.57
C VAL A 29 1.41 1.38 -1.61
N SER A 30 0.60 0.98 -2.58
CA SER A 30 0.04 1.84 -3.63
C SER A 30 -1.44 1.51 -3.84
N PRO A 31 -2.24 2.44 -4.41
CA PRO A 31 -3.56 2.09 -4.89
C PRO A 31 -3.46 1.12 -6.08
N GLN A 32 -4.52 0.34 -6.29
CA GLN A 32 -4.64 -0.56 -7.44
C GLN A 32 -4.62 0.19 -8.78
N CYS A 33 -4.19 -0.52 -9.84
CA CYS A 33 -3.97 -0.05 -11.22
C CYS A 33 -4.96 1.04 -11.69
N GLY A 34 -4.56 2.32 -11.59
CA GLY A 34 -5.21 3.48 -12.22
C GLY A 34 -6.66 3.76 -11.76
N PHE A 35 -7.05 5.03 -11.66
CA PHE A 35 -8.43 5.38 -11.30
C PHE A 35 -9.50 5.00 -12.35
N SER A 36 -9.07 4.58 -13.55
CA SER A 36 -9.81 3.72 -14.50
C SER A 36 -8.95 3.53 -15.74
N THR A 37 -8.78 2.29 -16.22
CA THR A 37 -8.13 2.01 -17.52
C THR A 37 -9.07 1.33 -18.52
N HIS A 38 -10.38 1.40 -18.32
CA HIS A 38 -11.36 0.92 -19.31
C HIS A 38 -11.92 2.07 -20.14
N GLU A 39 -11.94 1.92 -21.47
CA GLU A 39 -12.51 2.89 -22.42
C GLU A 39 -13.97 3.28 -22.09
N THR A 40 -14.72 2.40 -21.43
CA THR A 40 -16.12 2.64 -21.06
C THR A 40 -16.30 3.47 -19.80
N GLY A 41 -15.20 3.80 -19.08
CA GLY A 41 -15.17 4.65 -17.90
C GLY A 41 -16.02 4.12 -16.74
N TYR A 42 -15.40 3.56 -15.70
CA TYR A 42 -16.11 3.54 -14.41
C TYR A 42 -16.07 4.97 -13.87
N PRO A 43 -17.20 5.63 -13.58
CA PRO A 43 -17.17 6.95 -12.99
C PRO A 43 -16.70 6.82 -11.54
N LEU A 44 -15.39 6.92 -11.33
CA LEU A 44 -14.88 7.25 -10.02
C LEU A 44 -15.11 8.75 -9.84
N SER A 45 -15.80 9.13 -8.76
CA SER A 45 -15.88 10.54 -8.42
C SER A 45 -14.52 11.02 -7.90
N LEU A 46 -14.25 12.32 -8.02
CA LEU A 46 -13.07 12.94 -7.40
C LEU A 46 -13.00 12.65 -5.88
N ASP A 47 -14.14 12.50 -5.22
CA ASP A 47 -14.20 12.14 -3.80
C ASP A 47 -13.75 10.70 -3.55
N ASP A 48 -14.12 9.76 -4.42
CA ASP A 48 -13.63 8.37 -4.36
C ASP A 48 -12.12 8.28 -4.60
N GLU A 49 -11.59 9.09 -5.53
CA GLU A 49 -10.15 9.18 -5.78
C GLU A 49 -9.42 9.71 -4.54
N LYS A 50 -9.92 10.80 -3.95
CA LYS A 50 -9.38 11.38 -2.72
C LYS A 50 -9.42 10.39 -1.57
N LYS A 51 -10.52 9.66 -1.37
CA LYS A 51 -10.65 8.63 -0.32
C LYS A 51 -9.64 7.50 -0.50
N LYS A 52 -9.40 7.04 -1.73
CA LYS A 52 -8.39 6.01 -2.02
C LYS A 52 -6.99 6.50 -1.68
N LEU A 53 -6.62 7.71 -2.10
CA LEU A 53 -5.31 8.29 -1.79
C LEU A 53 -5.15 8.54 -0.28
N ALA A 54 -6.18 9.04 0.38
CA ALA A 54 -6.18 9.27 1.82
C ALA A 54 -5.97 7.96 2.60
N LEU A 55 -6.60 6.86 2.17
CA LEU A 55 -6.38 5.54 2.78
C LEU A 55 -4.93 5.08 2.62
N VAL A 56 -4.33 5.27 1.43
CA VAL A 56 -2.93 4.91 1.19
C VAL A 56 -2.00 5.74 2.08
N ARG A 57 -2.24 7.06 2.18
CA ARG A 57 -1.47 7.95 3.08
C ARG A 57 -1.61 7.54 4.54
N GLN A 58 -2.83 7.33 5.02
CA GLN A 58 -3.08 6.91 6.40
C GLN A 58 -2.33 5.61 6.74
N ILE A 59 -2.37 4.62 5.85
CA ILE A 59 -1.62 3.36 6.05
C ILE A 59 -0.11 3.61 6.07
N ALA A 60 0.39 4.49 5.20
CA ALA A 60 1.80 4.82 5.18
C ALA A 60 2.25 5.46 6.50
N ASP A 61 1.46 6.40 7.04
CA ASP A 61 1.76 7.09 8.30
C ASP A 61 1.76 6.13 9.49
N GLU A 62 0.79 5.21 9.51
CA GLU A 62 0.68 4.21 10.57
C GLU A 62 1.81 3.17 10.55
N VAL A 63 2.49 2.96 9.42
CA VAL A 63 3.51 1.91 9.25
C VAL A 63 4.92 2.46 9.24
N TRP A 64 5.17 3.59 8.57
CA TRP A 64 6.50 4.20 8.41
C TRP A 64 6.63 5.58 9.07
N GLY A 65 5.54 6.20 9.54
CA GLY A 65 5.55 7.57 10.08
C GLY A 65 5.59 8.66 8.99
N GLU A 66 5.57 9.92 9.41
CA GLU A 66 5.90 11.03 8.51
C GLU A 66 7.43 11.14 8.34
N PRO A 67 7.93 11.51 7.15
CA PRO A 67 9.36 11.85 6.99
C PRO A 67 9.78 13.05 7.84
#